data_AF-A0A9E2NH09-F1
#
_entry.id   AF-A0A9E2NH09-F1
#
_cell.length_a   1.000
_cell.length_b   1.000
_cell.length_c   1.000
_cell.angle_alpha   90.00
_cell.angle_beta   90.00
_cell.angle_gamma   90.00
#
_symmetry.space_group_name_H-M   'P 1'
#
loop_
_entity.id
_entity.type
_entity.pdbx_description
1 polymer ?
#
loop_
_entity_poly.entity_id
_entity_poly.type
_entity_poly.pdbx_seq_one_letter_code
_entity_poly.pdbx_strand_id
1 'polypeptide(L)'
;MKLFLIAALSVGALATAGPAPANPPDCVSPDGSPCMVVDGDGVSGEIPGGPAGSAGPQGASGSIPGGPSGEVGPGGASGCVPGVGCLDIPA
;
A
#
# COMPACT_ATOMS: atom_id res chain seq x y z
N MET A 1 43.19 13.60 -12.65
CA MET A 1 43.00 12.15 -12.83
C MET A 1 41.67 11.77 -12.20
N LYS A 2 40.69 11.44 -13.05
CA LYS A 2 39.42 10.79 -12.66
C LYS A 2 39.78 9.37 -12.21
N LEU A 3 39.38 8.97 -11.00
CA LEU A 3 39.32 7.56 -10.63
C LEU A 3 37.85 7.22 -10.36
N PHE A 4 37.20 6.70 -11.41
CA PHE A 4 35.94 5.97 -11.35
C PHE A 4 36.26 4.52 -11.03
N LEU A 5 35.78 3.99 -9.91
CA LEU A 5 35.84 2.56 -9.57
C LEU A 5 34.91 2.28 -8.36
N ILE A 6 34.07 1.25 -8.21
CA ILE A 6 33.32 0.28 -9.05
C ILE A 6 32.15 -0.18 -8.15
N ALA A 7 31.03 -0.54 -8.77
CA ALA A 7 29.91 -1.26 -8.20
C ALA A 7 30.29 -2.52 -7.39
N ALA A 8 29.60 -2.78 -6.28
CA ALA A 8 29.12 -4.09 -5.83
C ALA A 8 28.68 -4.00 -4.36
N LEU A 9 27.43 -3.57 -4.12
CA LEU A 9 26.72 -4.03 -2.93
C LEU A 9 25.74 -5.08 -3.42
N SER A 10 26.23 -6.31 -3.44
CA SER A 10 25.47 -7.54 -3.61
C SER A 10 24.37 -7.58 -2.56
N VAL A 11 23.18 -7.14 -2.93
CA VAL A 11 21.96 -7.51 -2.21
C VAL A 11 21.76 -8.98 -2.50
N GLY A 12 22.13 -9.81 -1.53
CA GLY A 12 21.85 -11.24 -1.57
C GLY A 12 20.37 -11.40 -1.90
N ALA A 13 20.11 -12.15 -2.97
CA ALA A 13 18.78 -12.66 -3.27
C ALA A 13 18.38 -13.58 -2.10
N LEU A 14 17.80 -12.99 -1.06
CA LEU A 14 16.92 -13.68 -0.16
C LEU A 14 15.72 -14.06 -1.01
N ALA A 15 15.82 -15.22 -1.66
CA ALA A 15 14.69 -15.97 -2.15
C ALA A 15 13.89 -16.46 -0.93
N THR A 16 13.33 -15.52 -0.17
CA THR A 16 12.23 -15.81 0.72
C THR A 16 11.02 -15.89 -0.16
N ALA A 17 10.49 -17.10 -0.33
CA ALA A 17 9.16 -17.32 -0.86
C ALA A 17 8.25 -16.22 -0.30
N GLY A 18 7.68 -15.41 -1.19
CA GLY A 18 6.78 -14.33 -0.80
C GLY A 18 5.73 -14.89 0.15
N PRO A 19 5.27 -14.12 1.14
CA PRO A 19 4.18 -14.56 1.97
C PRO A 19 3.03 -14.90 1.02
N ALA A 20 2.60 -16.16 1.04
CA ALA A 20 1.32 -16.53 0.45
C ALA A 20 0.31 -15.48 0.92
N PRO A 21 -0.55 -14.93 0.04
CA PRO A 21 -1.56 -13.98 0.47
C PRO A 21 -2.26 -14.62 1.67
N ALA A 22 -2.23 -13.96 2.82
CA ALA A 22 -2.91 -14.44 4.01
C ALA A 22 -4.42 -14.26 3.84
N ASN A 23 -4.93 -14.52 2.63
CA ASN A 23 -6.32 -14.47 2.32
C ASN A 23 -6.94 -15.58 3.17
N PRO A 24 -7.79 -15.25 4.16
CA PRO A 24 -8.64 -16.27 4.76
C PRO A 24 -9.32 -17.00 3.59
N PRO A 25 -9.43 -18.35 3.61
CA PRO A 25 -9.77 -19.15 2.44
C PRO A 25 -11.08 -18.75 1.71
N ASP A 26 -11.89 -17.87 2.31
CA ASP A 26 -13.18 -17.42 1.81
C ASP A 26 -13.28 -15.91 1.53
N CYS A 27 -12.20 -15.13 1.64
CA CYS A 27 -12.26 -13.69 1.34
C CYS A 27 -11.90 -13.42 -0.13
N VAL A 28 -12.92 -13.30 -0.99
CA VAL A 28 -12.79 -12.94 -2.40
C VAL A 28 -13.67 -11.73 -2.67
N SER A 29 -13.13 -10.74 -3.37
CA SER A 29 -13.91 -9.58 -3.79
C SER A 29 -14.98 -9.96 -4.83
N PRO A 30 -16.03 -9.14 -5.01
CA PRO A 30 -17.08 -9.39 -6.00
C PRO A 30 -16.57 -9.56 -7.45
N ASP A 31 -15.38 -9.05 -7.75
CA ASP A 31 -14.68 -9.14 -9.05
C ASP A 31 -13.83 -10.42 -9.21
N GLY A 32 -13.72 -11.26 -8.17
CA GLY A 32 -12.94 -12.49 -8.17
C GLY A 32 -11.49 -12.35 -7.70
N SER A 33 -11.05 -11.13 -7.35
CA SER A 33 -9.71 -10.87 -6.83
C SER A 33 -9.59 -11.28 -5.35
N PRO A 34 -8.40 -11.67 -4.86
CA PRO A 34 -8.21 -11.91 -3.43
C PRO A 34 -8.37 -10.60 -2.64
N CYS A 35 -8.99 -10.66 -1.45
CA CYS A 35 -9.19 -9.48 -0.59
C CYS A 35 -7.87 -8.82 -0.16
N MET A 36 -6.75 -9.53 -0.21
CA MET A 36 -5.44 -8.97 0.06
C MET A 36 -4.41 -9.44 -0.96
N VAL A 37 -3.64 -8.48 -1.45
CA VAL A 37 -2.57 -8.64 -2.43
C VAL A 37 -1.30 -8.09 -1.82
N VAL A 38 -0.24 -8.89 -1.80
CA VAL A 38 1.10 -8.43 -1.41
C VAL A 38 2.01 -8.68 -2.59
N ASP A 39 2.57 -7.61 -3.12
CA ASP A 39 3.52 -7.61 -4.23
C ASP A 39 4.89 -7.14 -3.76
N GLY A 40 5.92 -7.27 -4.60
CA GLY A 40 7.29 -6.88 -4.27
C GLY A 40 7.46 -5.40 -3.88
N ASP A 41 6.51 -4.55 -4.30
CA ASP A 41 6.52 -3.10 -4.10
C ASP A 41 5.36 -2.61 -3.23
N GLY A 42 4.63 -3.48 -2.54
CA GLY A 42 3.54 -3.02 -1.66
C GLY A 42 2.52 -4.05 -1.25
N VAL A 43 1.51 -3.58 -0.54
CA VAL A 43 0.36 -4.34 -0.07
C VAL A 43 -0.92 -3.56 -0.40
N SER A 44 -1.93 -4.26 -0.88
CA SER A 44 -3.28 -3.74 -1.05
C SER A 44 -4.28 -4.71 -0.42
N GLY A 45 -5.39 -4.19 0.07
CA GLY A 45 -6.49 -5.02 0.49
C GLY A 45 -7.80 -4.29 0.58
N GLU A 46 -8.87 -5.04 0.40
CA GLU A 46 -10.23 -4.57 0.49
C GLU A 46 -11.14 -5.64 1.07
N ILE A 47 -12.14 -5.17 1.81
CA ILE A 47 -13.22 -6.01 2.31
C ILE A 47 -14.47 -5.67 1.50
N PRO A 48 -15.21 -6.65 0.94
CA PRO A 48 -16.43 -6.38 0.19
C PRO A 48 -17.44 -5.56 1.00
N GLY A 49 -17.79 -4.37 0.49
CA GLY A 49 -18.67 -3.41 1.17
C GLY A 49 -18.07 -2.76 2.43
N GLY A 50 -16.81 -3.03 2.73
CA GLY A 50 -16.08 -2.54 3.89
C GLY A 50 -14.86 -1.70 3.51
N PRO A 51 -13.93 -1.52 4.46
CA PRO A 51 -12.73 -0.73 4.24
C PRO A 51 -11.83 -1.28 3.13
N ALA A 52 -11.11 -0.38 2.48
CA ALA A 52 -10.06 -0.69 1.52
C ALA A 52 -8.84 0.18 1.77
N GLY A 53 -7.66 -0.30 1.40
CA GLY A 53 -6.43 0.47 1.48
C GLY A 53 -5.24 -0.22 0.82
N SER A 54 -4.20 0.58 0.59
CA SER A 54 -2.95 0.12 0.00
C SER A 54 -1.77 0.87 0.61
N ALA A 55 -0.59 0.26 0.57
CA ALA A 55 0.65 0.85 1.02
C ALA A 55 1.82 0.35 0.16
N GLY A 56 2.72 1.26 -0.21
CA GLY A 56 3.94 0.97 -0.96
C GLY A 56 4.99 2.08 -0.80
N PRO A 57 6.10 2.05 -1.54
CA PRO A 57 7.19 3.01 -1.42
C PRO A 57 6.79 4.45 -1.70
N GLN A 58 5.71 4.67 -2.45
CA GLN A 58 5.20 6.02 -2.75
C GLN A 58 4.18 6.52 -1.72
N GLY A 59 3.84 5.73 -0.70
CA GLY A 59 2.85 6.13 0.28
C GLY A 59 1.81 5.06 0.60
N ALA A 60 0.78 5.48 1.33
CA ALA A 60 -0.35 4.65 1.67
C ALA A 60 -1.65 5.41 1.47
N SER A 61 -2.72 4.69 1.16
CA SER A 61 -4.07 5.22 1.03
C SER A 61 -5.07 4.28 1.67
N GLY A 62 -6.21 4.82 2.10
CA GLY A 62 -7.26 4.04 2.72
C GLY A 62 -8.59 4.77 2.73
N SER A 63 -9.67 4.00 2.73
CA SER A 63 -11.02 4.53 2.81
C SER A 63 -11.96 3.55 3.50
N ILE A 64 -12.97 4.12 4.16
CA ILE A 64 -14.09 3.38 4.72
C ILE A 64 -15.37 3.89 4.04
N PRO A 65 -16.20 3.02 3.45
CA PRO A 65 -17.48 3.43 2.86
C PRO A 65 -18.35 4.20 3.87
N GLY A 66 -18.75 5.42 3.51
CA GLY A 66 -19.50 6.34 4.40
C GLY A 66 -18.70 6.91 5.57
N GLY A 67 -17.43 6.53 5.70
CA GLY A 67 -16.52 6.93 6.76
C GLY A 67 -15.32 7.71 6.24
N PRO A 68 -14.24 7.78 7.04
CA PRO A 68 -13.07 8.56 6.68
C PRO A 68 -12.28 7.94 5.52
N SER A 69 -11.56 8.80 4.82
CA SER A 69 -10.59 8.43 3.78
C SER A 69 -9.34 9.29 3.92
N GLY A 70 -8.21 8.79 3.42
CA GLY A 70 -6.98 9.56 3.38
C GLY A 70 -5.85 8.84 2.69
N GLU A 71 -4.81 9.60 2.43
CA GLU A 71 -3.61 9.17 1.73
C GLU A 71 -2.41 9.96 2.26
N VAL A 72 -1.24 9.33 2.20
CA VAL A 72 0.03 9.91 2.64
C VAL A 72 1.12 9.46 1.69
N GLY A 73 2.01 10.36 1.31
CA GLY A 73 3.16 10.07 0.47
C GLY A 73 4.24 11.16 0.56
N PRO A 74 5.27 11.08 -0.30
CA PRO A 74 6.35 12.07 -0.34
C PRO A 74 5.90 13.51 -0.61
N GLY A 75 4.71 13.71 -1.17
CA GLY A 75 4.13 15.03 -1.43
C GLY A 75 3.33 15.62 -0.27
N GLY A 76 3.20 14.90 0.85
CA GLY A 76 2.37 15.29 1.98
C GLY A 76 1.29 14.25 2.31
N ALA A 77 0.29 14.66 3.08
CA ALA A 77 -0.84 13.83 3.47
C ALA A 77 -2.16 14.57 3.26
N SER A 78 -3.19 13.85 2.85
CA SER A 78 -4.56 14.36 2.74
C SER A 78 -5.54 13.42 3.43
N GLY A 79 -6.64 13.95 3.93
CA GLY A 79 -7.67 13.15 4.56
C GLY A 79 -8.99 13.89 4.70
N CYS A 80 -10.08 13.13 4.65
CA CYS A 80 -11.44 13.62 4.82
C CYS A 80 -12.18 12.74 5.80
N VAL A 81 -12.97 13.37 6.68
CA VAL A 81 -13.94 12.71 7.54
C VAL A 81 -15.32 13.28 7.21
N PRO A 82 -16.25 12.47 6.68
CA PRO A 82 -17.61 12.92 6.39
C PRO A 82 -18.27 13.54 7.63
N GLY A 83 -18.91 14.71 7.44
CA GLY A 83 -19.56 15.45 8.52
C GLY A 83 -18.62 16.24 9.44
N VAL A 84 -17.30 16.13 9.28
CA VAL A 84 -16.31 16.90 10.07
C VAL A 84 -15.51 17.85 9.18
N GLY A 85 -14.93 17.35 8.08
CA GLY A 85 -14.14 18.16 7.15
C GLY A 85 -12.96 17.41 6.54
N CYS A 86 -12.22 18.12 5.68
CA CYS A 86 -11.01 17.63 5.03
C CYS A 86 -9.79 18.47 5.42
N LEU A 87 -8.63 17.85 5.39
CA LEU A 87 -7.35 18.49 5.66
C LEU A 87 -6.28 17.98 4.70
N ASP A 88 -5.49 18.92 4.18
CA ASP A 88 -4.30 18.67 3.37
C ASP A 88 -3.07 19.24 4.09
N ILE A 89 -2.03 18.42 4.20
CA ILE A 89 -0.75 18.75 4.83
C ILE A 89 0.33 18.61 3.75
N PRO A 90 0.95 19.71 3.28
CA PRO A 90 2.05 19.63 2.31
C PRO A 90 3.34 19.08 2.96
N ALA A 91 4.26 18.58 2.12
CA ALA A 91 5.58 18.08 2.52
C ALA A 91 6.54 19.18 3.03
#